data_AF-A0A704N8A9-F1
#
_entry.id   AF-A0A704N8A9-F1
#
_cell.length_a   1.000
_cell.length_b   1.000
_cell.length_c   1.000
_cell.angle_alpha   90.00
_cell.angle_beta   90.00
_cell.angle_gamma   90.00
#
_symmetry.space_group_name_H-M   'P 1'
#
loop_
_entity.id
_entity.type
_entity.pdbx_description
1 polymer ?
#
loop_
_entity_poly.entity_id
_entity_poly.type
_entity_poly.pdbx_seq_one_letter_code
_entity_poly.pdbx_strand_id
1 'polypeptide(L)'
;FLGEDPWLRLRELKKAMPKTPLQMLLRGQNLLGYRHYADDVVERFVERAVKNGMDVFRVFDAMNDPRNMKAALQAVRSHGAHAQGTLSYTTSPAHTLQTWLDLTEQLLETGVDSIAIKDMSGILTPMAAFELVSEIKKRYDVRLHLHCHATTGMAEMALLKAIEAGVDGVDTAISSMSATYGHPATEALVATLAGTEHDTGLDILKLE
;
A
#
# COMPACT_ATOMS: atom_id res chain seq x y z
N PHE A 1 -11.14 -18.35 -14.17
CA PHE A 1 -10.85 -19.38 -13.15
C PHE A 1 -12.06 -19.63 -12.25
N LEU A 2 -12.55 -18.64 -11.49
CA LEU A 2 -13.57 -18.87 -10.46
C LEU A 2 -15.03 -18.77 -10.94
N GLY A 3 -15.31 -18.23 -12.14
CA GLY A 3 -16.67 -18.08 -12.64
C GLY A 3 -17.51 -17.03 -11.88
N GLU A 4 -16.85 -16.14 -11.13
CA GLU A 4 -17.48 -15.11 -10.32
C GLU A 4 -17.34 -13.71 -10.94
N ASP A 5 -18.34 -12.86 -10.73
CA ASP A 5 -18.28 -11.43 -11.04
C ASP A 5 -17.52 -10.67 -9.94
N PRO A 6 -16.37 -10.02 -10.25
CA PRO A 6 -15.61 -9.26 -9.26
C PRO A 6 -16.38 -8.08 -8.66
N TRP A 7 -17.35 -7.51 -9.38
CA TRP A 7 -18.20 -6.43 -8.86
C TRP A 7 -19.18 -6.95 -7.82
N LEU A 8 -19.72 -8.15 -8.02
CA LEU A 8 -20.56 -8.80 -7.01
C LEU A 8 -19.74 -9.10 -5.75
N ARG A 9 -18.52 -9.62 -5.91
CA ARG A 9 -17.61 -9.86 -4.78
C ARG A 9 -17.39 -8.59 -3.95
N LEU A 10 -17.10 -7.45 -4.59
CA LEU A 10 -16.92 -6.18 -3.89
C LEU A 10 -18.17 -5.77 -3.10
N ARG A 11 -19.36 -5.86 -3.72
CA ARG A 11 -20.62 -5.51 -3.05
C ARG A 11 -20.91 -6.40 -1.83
N GLU A 12 -20.69 -7.71 -1.96
CA GLU A 12 -20.91 -8.64 -0.84
C GLU A 12 -19.90 -8.42 0.28
N LEU A 13 -18.62 -8.17 -0.03
CA LEU A 13 -17.61 -7.83 0.97
C LEU A 13 -17.95 -6.52 1.70
N LYS A 14 -18.36 -5.47 0.97
CA LYS A 14 -18.75 -4.18 1.60
C LYS A 14 -19.96 -4.35 2.52
N LYS A 15 -20.94 -5.14 2.11
CA LYS A 15 -22.11 -5.46 2.93
C LYS A 15 -21.73 -6.21 4.20
N ALA A 16 -20.80 -7.17 4.10
CA ALA A 16 -20.34 -7.97 5.24
C ALA A 16 -19.41 -7.21 6.20
N MET A 17 -18.65 -6.22 5.71
CA MET A 17 -17.64 -5.47 6.47
C MET A 17 -17.93 -3.95 6.48
N PRO A 18 -19.07 -3.49 7.03
CA PRO A 18 -19.52 -2.10 6.86
C PRO A 18 -18.65 -1.07 7.60
N LYS A 19 -17.86 -1.49 8.60
CA LYS A 19 -17.06 -0.62 9.47
C LYS A 19 -15.59 -0.55 9.06
N THR A 20 -15.14 -1.43 8.17
CA THR A 20 -13.74 -1.53 7.77
C THR A 20 -13.59 -0.92 6.37
N PRO A 21 -12.74 0.10 6.18
CA PRO A 21 -12.42 0.60 4.85
C PRO A 21 -11.86 -0.52 3.96
N LEU A 22 -12.45 -0.72 2.79
CA LEU A 22 -11.96 -1.66 1.80
C LEU A 22 -10.85 -1.01 0.98
N GLN A 23 -9.74 -1.74 0.82
CA GLN A 23 -8.60 -1.30 0.04
C GLN A 23 -8.42 -2.16 -1.20
N MET A 24 -8.08 -1.52 -2.33
CA MET A 24 -7.62 -2.21 -3.53
C MET A 24 -6.24 -1.75 -3.98
N LEU A 25 -5.59 -2.61 -4.75
CA LEU A 25 -4.40 -2.28 -5.53
C LEU A 25 -4.83 -1.95 -6.97
N LEU A 26 -4.42 -0.79 -7.48
CA LEU A 26 -4.74 -0.32 -8.82
C LEU A 26 -3.46 0.07 -9.56
N ARG A 27 -3.24 -0.48 -10.76
CA ARG A 27 -2.03 -0.21 -11.53
C ARG A 27 -2.19 1.01 -12.43
N GLY A 28 -2.39 2.19 -11.84
CA GLY A 28 -2.47 3.48 -12.57
C GLY A 28 -3.29 3.39 -13.86
N GLN A 29 -2.69 3.83 -14.97
CA GLN A 29 -3.28 3.80 -16.32
C GLN A 29 -3.58 2.38 -16.85
N ASN A 30 -2.95 1.34 -16.30
CA ASN A 30 -3.25 -0.05 -16.64
C ASN A 30 -4.49 -0.59 -15.93
N LEU A 31 -4.99 0.08 -14.89
CA LEU A 31 -6.07 -0.39 -14.03
C LEU A 31 -5.78 -1.80 -13.48
N LEU A 32 -6.63 -2.76 -13.81
CA LEU A 32 -6.45 -4.19 -13.51
C LEU A 32 -6.18 -5.01 -14.79
N GLY A 33 -5.78 -4.35 -15.88
CA GLY A 33 -5.51 -4.95 -17.17
C GLY A 33 -4.02 -4.95 -17.55
N TYR A 34 -3.76 -5.27 -18.82
CA TYR A 34 -2.41 -5.54 -19.33
C TYR A 34 -1.85 -4.42 -20.24
N ARG A 35 -2.56 -3.30 -20.41
CA ARG A 35 -2.17 -2.17 -21.27
C ARG A 35 -2.67 -0.86 -20.68
N HIS A 36 -2.18 0.28 -21.17
CA HIS A 36 -2.75 1.57 -20.81
C HIS A 36 -4.17 1.71 -21.38
N TYR A 37 -5.05 2.32 -20.60
CA TYR A 37 -6.39 2.71 -20.99
C TYR A 37 -6.47 4.23 -21.16
N ALA A 38 -7.49 4.71 -21.85
CA ALA A 38 -7.77 6.13 -21.96
C ALA A 38 -8.31 6.66 -20.62
N ASP A 39 -8.12 7.96 -20.37
CA ASP A 39 -8.44 8.60 -19.08
C ASP A 39 -9.92 8.45 -18.71
N ASP A 40 -10.82 8.48 -19.69
CA ASP A 40 -12.27 8.30 -19.50
C ASP A 40 -12.63 6.90 -18.97
N VAL A 41 -11.88 5.88 -19.38
CA VAL A 41 -12.01 4.50 -18.86
C VAL A 41 -11.47 4.42 -17.44
N VAL A 42 -10.36 5.10 -17.15
CA VAL A 42 -9.75 5.15 -15.80
C VAL A 42 -10.71 5.80 -14.82
N GLU A 43 -11.22 6.99 -15.15
CA GLU A 43 -12.19 7.72 -14.34
C GLU A 43 -13.45 6.88 -14.12
N ARG A 44 -14.01 6.30 -15.19
CA ARG A 44 -15.21 5.45 -15.08
C ARG A 44 -14.98 4.24 -14.18
N PHE A 45 -13.81 3.60 -14.27
CA PHE A 45 -13.48 2.45 -13.42
C PHE A 45 -13.47 2.85 -11.95
N VAL A 46 -12.79 3.95 -11.62
CA VAL A 46 -12.69 4.46 -10.24
C VAL A 46 -14.08 4.87 -9.72
N GLU A 47 -14.86 5.62 -10.51
CA GLU A 47 -16.25 5.98 -10.17
C GLU A 47 -17.07 4.74 -9.76
N ARG A 48 -16.98 3.67 -10.56
CA ARG A 48 -17.71 2.43 -10.30
C ARG A 48 -17.17 1.68 -9.10
N ALA A 49 -15.85 1.62 -8.89
CA ALA A 49 -15.25 0.98 -7.73
C ALA A 49 -15.70 1.65 -6.42
N VAL A 50 -15.66 2.99 -6.36
CA VAL A 50 -16.16 3.75 -5.20
C VAL A 50 -17.65 3.49 -4.98
N LYS A 51 -18.48 3.60 -6.03
CA LYS A 51 -19.94 3.36 -5.92
C LYS A 51 -20.31 1.96 -5.45
N ASN A 52 -19.46 0.96 -5.66
CA ASN A 52 -19.70 -0.41 -5.18
C ASN A 52 -19.09 -0.68 -3.79
N GLY A 53 -18.36 0.28 -3.20
CA GLY A 53 -17.90 0.20 -1.82
C GLY A 53 -16.39 0.22 -1.60
N MET A 54 -15.58 0.55 -2.62
CA MET A 54 -14.14 0.72 -2.43
C MET A 54 -13.84 2.05 -1.74
N ASP A 55 -13.04 2.02 -0.66
CA ASP A 55 -12.73 3.21 0.15
C ASP A 55 -11.30 3.72 -0.05
N VAL A 56 -10.33 2.81 -0.25
CA VAL A 56 -8.90 3.11 -0.37
C VAL A 56 -8.33 2.55 -1.66
N PHE A 57 -7.62 3.38 -2.43
CA PHE A 57 -6.95 2.98 -3.67
C PHE A 57 -5.45 3.16 -3.50
N ARG A 58 -4.73 2.04 -3.39
CA ARG A 58 -3.29 2.01 -3.54
C ARG A 58 -2.94 1.99 -5.02
N VAL A 59 -2.58 3.16 -5.56
CA VAL A 59 -2.27 3.35 -6.97
C VAL A 59 -0.76 3.26 -7.17
N PHE A 60 -0.32 2.38 -8.06
CA PHE A 60 1.09 2.18 -8.38
C PHE A 60 1.32 2.12 -9.90
N ASP A 61 2.56 2.40 -10.29
CA ASP A 61 3.08 2.11 -11.63
C ASP A 61 4.34 1.23 -11.50
N ALA A 62 4.52 0.30 -12.43
CA ALA A 62 5.63 -0.65 -12.37
C ALA A 62 7.00 -0.02 -12.66
N MET A 63 7.02 1.11 -13.39
CA MET A 63 8.23 1.86 -13.71
C MET A 63 8.43 3.06 -12.78
N ASN A 64 7.56 3.22 -11.77
CA ASN A 64 7.54 4.39 -10.90
C ASN A 64 7.41 5.72 -11.66
N ASP A 65 6.67 5.74 -12.78
CA ASP A 65 6.38 6.97 -13.52
C ASP A 65 5.09 7.63 -13.00
N PRO A 66 5.17 8.78 -12.30
CA PRO A 66 3.99 9.43 -11.71
C PRO A 66 2.94 9.84 -12.74
N ARG A 67 3.33 10.05 -13.99
CA ARG A 67 2.41 10.40 -15.08
C ARG A 67 1.37 9.30 -15.29
N ASN A 68 1.77 8.04 -15.14
CA ASN A 68 0.89 6.88 -15.28
C ASN A 68 -0.04 6.69 -14.07
N MET A 69 0.25 7.32 -12.92
CA MET A 69 -0.58 7.25 -11.72
C MET A 69 -1.55 8.43 -11.61
N LYS A 70 -1.21 9.58 -12.22
CA LYS A 70 -1.90 10.86 -12.07
C LYS A 70 -3.41 10.78 -12.33
N ALA A 71 -3.84 10.25 -13.47
CA ALA A 71 -5.26 10.19 -13.83
C ALA A 71 -6.07 9.37 -12.81
N ALA A 72 -5.55 8.22 -12.39
CA ALA A 72 -6.19 7.37 -11.40
C ALA A 72 -6.24 8.05 -10.01
N LEU A 73 -5.13 8.64 -9.54
CA LEU A 73 -5.09 9.36 -8.27
C LEU A 73 -6.08 10.53 -8.23
N GLN A 74 -6.15 11.31 -9.31
CA GLN A 74 -7.10 12.42 -9.43
C GLN A 74 -8.55 11.93 -9.43
N ALA A 75 -8.86 10.84 -10.15
CA ALA A 75 -10.19 10.25 -10.17
C ALA A 75 -10.61 9.70 -8.80
N VAL A 76 -9.68 9.11 -8.03
CA VAL A 76 -9.96 8.59 -6.69
C VAL A 76 -10.40 9.74 -5.77
N ARG A 77 -9.64 10.83 -5.78
CA ARG A 77 -9.94 12.02 -4.98
C ARG A 77 -11.22 12.72 -5.42
N SER A 78 -11.47 12.85 -6.72
CA SER A 78 -12.69 13.49 -7.23
C SER A 78 -13.96 12.73 -6.83
N HIS A 79 -13.85 11.43 -6.59
CA HIS A 79 -14.94 10.59 -6.07
C HIS A 79 -14.94 10.41 -4.55
N GLY A 80 -14.09 11.15 -3.82
CA GLY A 80 -14.10 11.21 -2.36
C GLY A 80 -13.54 9.97 -1.65
N ALA A 81 -12.78 9.14 -2.36
CA ALA A 81 -12.05 8.01 -1.79
C ALA A 81 -10.60 8.37 -1.46
N HIS A 82 -9.93 7.53 -0.68
CA HIS A 82 -8.55 7.75 -0.24
C HIS A 82 -7.55 7.33 -1.33
N ALA A 83 -6.79 8.30 -1.85
CA ALA A 83 -5.75 8.10 -2.85
C ALA A 83 -4.40 7.87 -2.19
N GLN A 84 -3.90 6.64 -2.25
CA GLN A 84 -2.57 6.27 -1.77
C GLN A 84 -1.62 6.09 -2.96
N GLY A 85 -0.69 7.02 -3.15
CA GLY A 85 0.39 6.90 -4.15
C GLY A 85 1.43 5.86 -3.71
N THR A 86 2.11 5.21 -4.65
CA THR A 86 2.99 4.07 -4.31
C THR A 86 4.37 4.20 -4.91
N LEU A 87 5.39 3.95 -4.09
CA LEU A 87 6.78 3.72 -4.47
C LEU A 87 6.98 2.21 -4.64
N SER A 88 7.06 1.72 -5.88
CA SER A 88 7.36 0.30 -6.16
C SER A 88 8.85 0.06 -5.95
N TYR A 89 9.25 -0.37 -4.75
CA TYR A 89 10.63 -0.44 -4.32
C TYR A 89 11.47 -1.42 -5.16
N THR A 90 12.72 -1.04 -5.44
CA THR A 90 13.71 -1.88 -6.10
C THR A 90 15.13 -1.41 -5.78
N THR A 91 16.14 -2.17 -6.20
CA THR A 91 17.56 -1.85 -6.02
C THR A 91 18.28 -1.88 -7.36
N SER A 92 18.91 -0.77 -7.76
CA SER A 92 19.84 -0.70 -8.88
C SER A 92 20.74 0.54 -8.74
N PRO A 93 21.80 0.70 -9.54
CA PRO A 93 22.61 1.93 -9.54
C PRO A 93 21.81 3.22 -9.80
N ALA A 94 20.63 3.11 -10.41
CA ALA A 94 19.74 4.25 -10.66
C ALA A 94 18.76 4.53 -9.51
N HIS A 95 18.59 3.61 -8.56
CA HIS A 95 17.66 3.76 -7.43
C HIS A 95 18.45 4.09 -6.16
N THR A 96 18.55 5.39 -5.88
CA THR A 96 19.19 5.93 -4.67
C THR A 96 18.13 6.48 -3.72
N LEU A 97 18.53 6.74 -2.48
CA LEU A 97 17.69 7.45 -1.51
C LEU A 97 17.12 8.75 -2.09
N GLN A 98 17.95 9.56 -2.77
CA GLN A 98 17.48 10.82 -3.37
C GLN A 98 16.40 10.57 -4.42
N THR A 99 16.55 9.58 -5.29
CA THR A 99 15.52 9.28 -6.31
C THR A 99 14.19 8.84 -5.71
N TRP A 100 14.18 8.15 -4.56
CA TRP A 100 12.95 7.81 -3.85
C TRP A 100 12.29 9.04 -3.22
N LEU A 101 13.07 10.00 -2.75
CA LEU A 101 12.58 11.23 -2.16
C LEU A 101 12.02 12.17 -3.24
N ASP A 102 12.68 12.28 -4.39
CA ASP A 102 12.18 13.03 -5.55
C ASP A 102 10.84 12.46 -6.05
N LEU A 103 10.72 11.13 -6.08
CA LEU A 103 9.47 10.46 -6.45
C LEU A 103 8.37 10.66 -5.40
N THR A 104 8.73 10.66 -4.12
CA THR A 104 7.81 10.96 -3.02
C THR A 104 7.24 12.37 -3.18
N GLU A 105 8.10 13.37 -3.43
CA GLU A 105 7.68 14.75 -3.68
C GLU A 105 6.74 14.87 -4.88
N GLN A 106 7.09 14.26 -6.03
CA GLN A 106 6.24 14.25 -7.22
C GLN A 106 4.85 13.64 -6.95
N LEU A 107 4.77 12.59 -6.15
CA LEU A 107 3.48 12.01 -5.76
C LEU A 107 2.70 12.94 -4.83
N LEU A 108 3.35 13.59 -3.86
CA LEU A 108 2.72 14.58 -2.98
C LEU A 108 2.17 15.78 -3.75
N GLU A 109 2.86 16.24 -4.80
CA GLU A 109 2.38 17.31 -5.69
C GLU A 109 1.09 16.95 -6.44
N THR A 110 0.79 15.66 -6.65
CA THR A 110 -0.50 15.22 -7.19
C THR A 110 -1.64 15.31 -6.17
N GLY A 111 -1.31 15.55 -4.91
CA GLY A 111 -2.22 15.71 -3.79
C GLY A 111 -2.72 14.39 -3.21
N VAL A 112 -1.91 13.32 -3.21
CA VAL A 112 -2.27 12.06 -2.55
C VAL A 112 -2.56 12.23 -1.06
N ASP A 113 -3.41 11.38 -0.51
CA ASP A 113 -3.77 11.40 0.92
C ASP A 113 -2.73 10.62 1.77
N SER A 114 -1.94 9.75 1.14
CA SER A 114 -0.85 9.00 1.77
C SER A 114 0.11 8.40 0.73
N ILE A 115 1.26 7.91 1.19
CA ILE A 115 2.23 7.19 0.36
C ILE A 115 2.37 5.76 0.87
N ALA A 116 2.54 4.80 -0.05
CA ALA A 116 2.93 3.44 0.24
C ALA A 116 4.33 3.14 -0.31
N ILE A 117 5.21 2.56 0.49
CA ILE A 117 6.41 1.86 0.01
C ILE A 117 6.00 0.40 -0.22
N LYS A 118 6.13 -0.06 -1.46
CA LYS A 118 5.74 -1.43 -1.85
C LYS A 118 6.96 -2.22 -2.30
N ASP A 119 7.46 -3.09 -1.42
CA ASP A 119 8.44 -4.11 -1.74
C ASP A 119 7.74 -5.41 -2.14
N MET A 120 7.57 -5.59 -3.46
CA MET A 120 6.88 -6.76 -4.00
C MET A 120 7.74 -8.03 -4.00
N SER A 121 9.07 -7.88 -4.04
CA SER A 121 10.01 -9.00 -4.14
C SER A 121 10.54 -9.46 -2.78
N GLY A 122 10.30 -8.69 -1.71
CA GLY A 122 10.88 -8.93 -0.40
C GLY A 122 12.36 -8.55 -0.33
N ILE A 123 12.85 -7.60 -1.13
CA ILE A 123 14.27 -7.25 -1.19
C ILE A 123 14.65 -6.03 -0.34
N LEU A 124 13.69 -5.39 0.31
CA LEU A 124 13.93 -4.25 1.18
C LEU A 124 14.62 -4.73 2.47
N THR A 125 15.88 -4.34 2.65
CA THR A 125 16.61 -4.67 3.87
C THR A 125 16.10 -3.84 5.05
N PRO A 126 16.22 -4.33 6.30
CA PRO A 126 15.74 -3.59 7.46
C PRO A 126 16.41 -2.22 7.65
N MET A 127 17.69 -2.10 7.30
CA MET A 127 18.41 -0.84 7.39
C MET A 127 17.97 0.15 6.31
N ALA A 128 17.74 -0.32 5.08
CA ALA A 128 17.21 0.51 4.01
C ALA A 128 15.77 0.98 4.32
N ALA A 129 14.94 0.12 4.93
CA ALA A 129 13.61 0.48 5.40
C ALA A 129 13.68 1.60 6.44
N PHE A 130 14.53 1.46 7.47
CA PHE A 130 14.73 2.48 8.50
C PHE A 130 15.16 3.83 7.89
N GLU A 131 16.17 3.81 7.01
CA GLU A 131 16.72 5.01 6.39
C GLU A 131 15.69 5.72 5.51
N LEU A 132 15.04 4.99 4.60
CA LEU A 132 14.07 5.56 3.67
C LEU A 132 12.86 6.16 4.42
N VAL A 133 12.31 5.42 5.38
CA VAL A 133 11.18 5.90 6.19
C VAL A 133 11.58 7.14 6.99
N SER A 134 12.73 7.10 7.66
CA SER A 134 13.22 8.24 8.46
C SER A 134 13.36 9.50 7.60
N GLU A 135 13.93 9.39 6.39
CA GLU A 135 14.14 10.53 5.51
C GLU A 135 12.85 11.09 4.92
N ILE A 136 11.87 10.24 4.60
CA ILE A 136 10.54 10.70 4.19
C ILE A 136 9.86 11.44 5.34
N LYS A 137 9.80 10.85 6.54
CA LYS A 137 9.12 11.44 7.71
C LYS A 137 9.77 12.72 8.21
N LYS A 138 11.08 12.92 7.98
CA LYS A 138 11.77 14.19 8.28
C LYS A 138 11.38 15.33 7.34
N ARG A 139 11.06 15.03 6.08
CA ARG A 139 10.88 16.04 5.02
C ARG A 139 9.41 16.35 4.74
N TYR A 140 8.54 15.36 4.92
CA TYR A 140 7.14 15.45 4.50
C TYR A 140 6.20 15.04 5.64
N ASP A 141 5.20 15.88 5.91
CA ASP A 141 4.07 15.54 6.77
C ASP A 141 3.06 14.73 5.97
N VAL A 142 3.36 13.43 5.80
CA VAL A 142 2.51 12.48 5.08
C VAL A 142 2.37 11.19 5.87
N ARG A 143 1.18 10.59 5.76
CA ARG A 143 0.95 9.22 6.22
C ARG A 143 1.67 8.25 5.29
N LEU A 144 2.58 7.46 5.84
CA LEU A 144 3.40 6.50 5.13
C LEU A 144 2.99 5.08 5.52
N HIS A 145 2.73 4.22 4.52
CA HIS A 145 2.46 2.80 4.70
C HIS A 145 3.59 1.96 4.14
N LEU A 146 3.94 0.86 4.82
CA LEU A 146 4.93 -0.11 4.31
C LEU A 146 4.28 -1.46 3.99
N HIS A 147 4.57 -1.97 2.80
CA HIS A 147 4.14 -3.29 2.34
C HIS A 147 5.37 -4.09 1.89
N CYS A 148 5.66 -5.20 2.58
CA CYS A 148 6.79 -6.07 2.29
C CYS A 148 6.35 -7.53 2.17
N HIS A 149 6.80 -8.21 1.11
CA HIS A 149 6.64 -9.65 0.98
C HIS A 149 7.72 -10.40 1.79
N ALA A 150 7.35 -11.50 2.44
CA ALA A 150 8.21 -12.28 3.34
C ALA A 150 9.18 -13.25 2.62
N THR A 151 9.26 -13.18 1.29
CA THR A 151 9.87 -14.23 0.44
C THR A 151 11.34 -14.48 0.72
N THR A 152 12.07 -13.46 1.17
CA THR A 152 13.50 -13.54 1.48
C THR A 152 13.78 -13.68 2.98
N GLY A 153 12.75 -13.70 3.83
CA GLY A 153 12.87 -13.67 5.29
C GLY A 153 13.26 -12.32 5.89
N MET A 154 13.21 -11.22 5.12
CA MET A 154 13.57 -9.88 5.61
C MET A 154 12.37 -9.04 6.08
N ALA A 155 11.14 -9.40 5.71
CA ALA A 155 9.99 -8.51 5.84
C ALA A 155 9.65 -8.17 7.29
N GLU A 156 9.69 -9.13 8.21
CA GLU A 156 9.41 -8.91 9.64
C GLU A 156 10.37 -7.88 10.23
N MET A 157 11.66 -8.05 9.96
CA MET A 157 12.70 -7.11 10.41
C MET A 157 12.54 -5.75 9.72
N ALA A 158 12.18 -5.72 8.44
CA ALA A 158 11.94 -4.47 7.70
C ALA A 158 10.72 -3.70 8.23
N LEU A 159 9.63 -4.38 8.56
CA LEU A 159 8.46 -3.76 9.19
C LEU A 159 8.82 -3.18 10.57
N LEU A 160 9.49 -3.95 11.42
CA LEU A 160 9.89 -3.48 12.76
C LEU A 160 10.79 -2.24 12.67
N LYS A 161 11.82 -2.27 11.80
CA LYS A 161 12.70 -1.12 11.59
C LYS A 161 11.96 0.08 10.99
N ALA A 162 10.96 -0.12 10.13
CA ALA A 162 10.14 0.98 9.63
C ALA A 162 9.26 1.60 10.71
N ILE A 163 8.72 0.79 11.64
CA ILE A 163 7.95 1.25 12.79
C ILE A 163 8.81 2.12 13.70
N GLU A 164 10.01 1.67 14.05
CA GLU A 164 10.98 2.48 14.82
C GLU A 164 11.37 3.79 14.11
N ALA A 165 11.31 3.83 12.77
CA ALA A 165 11.57 5.02 11.97
C ALA A 165 10.34 5.95 11.82
N GLY A 166 9.17 5.56 12.34
CA GLY A 166 7.95 6.37 12.34
C GLY A 166 7.00 6.13 11.16
N VAL A 167 6.98 4.94 10.56
CA VAL A 167 5.94 4.57 9.58
C VAL A 167 4.55 4.52 10.25
N ASP A 168 3.52 4.99 9.56
CA ASP A 168 2.17 5.16 10.13
C ASP A 168 1.27 3.92 9.95
N GLY A 169 1.66 2.98 9.10
CA GLY A 169 0.91 1.76 8.87
C GLY A 169 1.74 0.71 8.14
N VAL A 170 1.40 -0.55 8.37
CA VAL A 170 2.07 -1.68 7.73
C VAL A 170 1.05 -2.72 7.27
N ASP A 171 1.37 -3.40 6.18
CA ASP A 171 0.57 -4.52 5.69
C ASP A 171 1.06 -5.83 6.32
N THR A 172 0.12 -6.65 6.79
CA THR A 172 0.34 -8.00 7.33
C THR A 172 -0.71 -8.96 6.76
N ALA A 173 -0.51 -10.25 6.96
CA ALA A 173 -1.50 -11.29 6.66
C ALA A 173 -1.86 -12.07 7.92
N ILE A 174 -3.11 -12.51 8.07
CA ILE A 174 -3.50 -13.41 9.17
C ILE A 174 -2.58 -14.64 9.18
N SER A 175 -2.16 -15.11 10.35
CA SER A 175 -1.04 -16.05 10.48
C SER A 175 -1.15 -17.29 9.58
N SER A 176 -2.36 -17.87 9.46
CA SER A 176 -2.65 -19.04 8.62
C SER A 176 -2.48 -18.81 7.11
N MET A 177 -2.44 -17.54 6.67
CA MET A 177 -2.21 -17.11 5.29
C MET A 177 -0.92 -16.28 5.12
N SER A 178 -0.01 -16.35 6.08
CA SER A 178 1.20 -15.51 6.16
C SER A 178 2.48 -16.23 5.70
N ALA A 179 3.60 -15.50 5.74
CA ALA A 179 4.95 -15.95 5.46
C ALA A 179 5.18 -16.46 4.02
N THR A 180 6.37 -17.02 3.76
CA THR A 180 6.81 -17.49 2.43
C THR A 180 6.59 -16.42 1.35
N TYR A 181 5.74 -16.67 0.36
CA TYR A 181 5.44 -15.73 -0.72
C TYR A 181 4.48 -14.60 -0.32
N GLY A 182 3.85 -14.71 0.85
CA GLY A 182 2.92 -13.73 1.42
C GLY A 182 3.63 -12.64 2.22
N HIS A 183 3.10 -12.35 3.40
CA HIS A 183 3.45 -11.20 4.23
C HIS A 183 3.73 -11.63 5.68
N PRO A 184 4.38 -10.79 6.50
CA PRO A 184 4.49 -11.01 7.94
C PRO A 184 3.14 -11.29 8.60
N ALA A 185 3.12 -12.18 9.59
CA ALA A 185 1.90 -12.53 10.33
C ALA A 185 1.37 -11.35 11.17
N THR A 186 0.08 -11.08 11.10
CA THR A 186 -0.59 -10.00 11.85
C THR A 186 -0.38 -10.17 13.35
N GLU A 187 -0.61 -11.37 13.86
CA GLU A 187 -0.54 -11.74 15.29
C GLU A 187 0.88 -11.60 15.83
N ALA A 188 1.88 -12.01 15.04
CA ALA A 188 3.29 -11.89 15.43
C ALA A 188 3.70 -10.42 15.59
N LEU A 189 3.25 -9.55 14.68
CA LEU A 189 3.54 -8.13 14.78
C LEU A 189 2.77 -7.48 15.94
N VAL A 190 1.49 -7.81 16.11
CA VAL A 190 0.68 -7.33 17.25
C VAL A 190 1.33 -7.72 18.59
N ALA A 191 1.75 -8.97 18.75
CA ALA A 191 2.46 -9.44 19.94
C ALA A 191 3.79 -8.72 20.17
N THR A 192 4.53 -8.43 19.08
CA THR A 192 5.83 -7.75 19.13
C THR A 192 5.70 -6.30 19.62
N LEU A 193 4.61 -5.62 19.26
CA LEU A 193 4.39 -4.21 19.59
C LEU A 193 3.62 -4.00 20.90
N ALA A 194 3.07 -5.07 21.49
CA ALA A 194 2.29 -5.00 22.72
C ALA A 194 3.10 -4.38 23.88
N GLY A 195 2.54 -3.36 24.52
CA GLY A 195 3.17 -2.64 25.63
C GLY A 195 4.29 -1.67 25.24
N THR A 196 4.56 -1.50 23.94
CA THR A 196 5.49 -0.49 23.43
C THR A 196 4.77 0.84 23.15
N GLU A 197 5.50 1.89 22.78
CA GLU A 197 4.90 3.15 22.30
C GLU A 197 4.13 2.98 20.97
N HIS A 198 4.32 1.86 20.28
CA HIS A 198 3.68 1.51 19.01
C HIS A 198 2.60 0.43 19.18
N ASP A 199 2.08 0.23 20.39
CA ASP A 199 1.01 -0.74 20.64
C ASP A 199 -0.19 -0.51 19.70
N THR A 200 -0.58 -1.56 18.99
CA THR A 200 -1.64 -1.50 17.97
C THR A 200 -3.05 -1.40 18.56
N GLY A 201 -3.22 -1.78 19.83
CA GLY A 201 -4.54 -1.93 20.48
C GLY A 201 -5.40 -3.07 19.90
N LEU A 202 -4.84 -3.94 19.04
CA LEU A 202 -5.56 -5.07 18.47
C LEU A 202 -5.61 -6.24 19.46
N ASP A 203 -6.77 -6.89 19.52
CA ASP A 203 -7.03 -8.05 20.38
C ASP A 203 -6.51 -9.33 19.71
N ILE A 204 -5.36 -9.83 20.18
CA ILE A 204 -4.72 -11.02 19.61
C ILE A 204 -5.60 -12.28 19.69
N LEU A 205 -6.46 -12.41 20.71
CA LEU A 205 -7.35 -13.56 20.87
C LEU A 205 -8.52 -13.54 19.88
N LYS A 206 -8.83 -12.39 19.27
CA LYS A 206 -9.80 -12.30 18.17
C LYS A 206 -9.16 -12.52 16.80
N LEU A 207 -7.84 -12.46 16.73
CA LEU A 207 -7.09 -12.71 15.50
C LEU A 207 -6.79 -14.20 15.31
N GLU A 208 -6.54 -14.92 16.41
CA GLU A 208 -6.44 -16.39 16.44
C GLU A 208 -7.80 -17.08 16.20
#